data_AF-C7SXM8-F1
#
_entry.id   AF-C7SXM8-F1
#
_cell.length_a   1.000
_cell.length_b   1.000
_cell.length_c   1.000
_cell.angle_alpha   90.00
_cell.angle_beta   90.00
_cell.angle_gamma   90.00
#
_symmetry.space_group_name_H-M   'P 1'
#
loop_
_entity.id
_entity.type
_entity.pdbx_description
1 polymer ?
#
loop_
_entity_poly.entity_id
_entity_poly.type
_entity_poly.pdbx_seq_one_letter_code
_entity_poly.pdbx_strand_id
1 'polypeptide(L)'
;YNDVMKCVENLVEYIVRALNNGETQVQYSHLKSGPQVVDFKAPWIRMTMKESISVYGGVDVDLHADHELRKILETQTSLPEKTYVHASRGELIALLFDELVCDKLIAPHHITDHPLETTPLCKTLRSGDETLVERFESFCLGKELCNAYSELNDPLQQRKLLEEQMRKKALNPDSEYHPIDEEFLEALCQGM
;
A
#
# COMPACT_ATOMS: atom_id res chain seq x y z
N TYR A 1 -13.09 -3.07 2.47
CA TYR A 1 -12.15 -3.05 1.34
C TYR A 1 -12.41 -4.14 0.28
N ASN A 2 -12.80 -5.39 0.64
CA ASN A 2 -13.10 -6.47 -0.32
C ASN A 2 -14.12 -6.13 -1.43
N ASP A 3 -15.22 -5.45 -1.10
CA ASP A 3 -16.22 -5.06 -2.11
C ASP A 3 -15.69 -3.95 -3.03
N VAL A 4 -14.82 -3.09 -2.50
CA VAL A 4 -14.16 -2.05 -3.30
C VAL A 4 -13.15 -2.68 -4.28
N MET A 5 -12.43 -3.75 -3.90
CA MET A 5 -11.60 -4.50 -4.85
C MET A 5 -12.42 -4.99 -6.04
N LYS A 6 -13.56 -5.65 -5.80
CA LYS A 6 -14.47 -6.09 -6.87
C LYS A 6 -14.99 -4.92 -7.71
N CYS A 7 -15.27 -3.79 -7.08
CA CYS A 7 -15.70 -2.58 -7.78
C CYS A 7 -14.61 -2.07 -8.73
N VAL A 8 -13.36 -2.00 -8.27
CA VAL A 8 -12.19 -1.58 -9.06
C VAL A 8 -11.97 -2.55 -10.22
N GLU A 9 -11.96 -3.87 -9.97
CA GLU A 9 -11.83 -4.91 -11.01
C GLU A 9 -12.87 -4.71 -12.12
N ASN A 10 -14.15 -4.61 -11.75
CA ASN A 10 -15.25 -4.43 -12.69
C ASN A 10 -15.19 -3.09 -13.44
N LEU A 11 -14.84 -2.01 -12.74
CA LEU A 11 -14.74 -0.67 -13.33
C LEU A 11 -13.62 -0.62 -14.36
N VAL A 12 -12.44 -1.12 -14.02
CA VAL A 12 -11.28 -1.10 -14.90
C VAL A 12 -11.49 -2.02 -16.09
N GLU A 13 -12.01 -3.24 -15.89
CA GLU A 13 -12.35 -4.13 -17.00
C GLU A 13 -13.36 -3.48 -17.95
N TYR A 14 -14.40 -2.85 -17.43
CA TYR A 14 -15.39 -2.13 -18.23
C TYR A 14 -14.76 -1.01 -19.07
N ILE A 15 -13.93 -0.17 -18.45
CA ILE A 15 -13.25 0.94 -19.15
C ILE A 15 -12.33 0.41 -20.25
N VAL A 16 -11.50 -0.60 -19.94
CA VAL A 16 -10.58 -1.19 -20.92
C VAL A 16 -11.35 -1.74 -22.11
N ARG A 17 -12.41 -2.53 -21.87
CA ARG A 17 -13.24 -3.07 -22.96
C ARG A 17 -13.93 -1.97 -23.76
N ALA A 18 -14.42 -0.92 -23.12
CA ALA A 18 -15.07 0.20 -23.81
C ALA A 18 -14.11 0.95 -24.74
N LEU A 19 -12.83 1.06 -24.36
CA LEU A 19 -11.81 1.77 -25.13
C LEU A 19 -11.05 0.88 -26.13
N ASN A 20 -11.03 -0.44 -25.92
CA ASN A 20 -10.22 -1.41 -26.65
C ASN A 20 -11.07 -2.44 -27.41
N ASN A 21 -12.12 -1.96 -28.12
CA ASN A 21 -12.96 -2.77 -29.00
C ASN A 21 -13.57 -4.05 -28.35
N GLY A 22 -13.82 -4.01 -27.04
CA GLY A 22 -14.37 -5.12 -26.27
C GLY A 22 -13.35 -6.09 -25.70
N GLU A 23 -12.06 -5.94 -26.02
CA GLU A 23 -10.95 -6.76 -25.51
C GLU A 23 -10.44 -6.26 -24.16
N THR A 24 -9.92 -7.19 -23.34
CA THR A 24 -9.33 -6.88 -22.03
C THR A 24 -7.80 -6.80 -22.07
N GLN A 25 -7.19 -7.20 -23.20
CA GLN A 25 -5.74 -7.24 -23.38
C GLN A 25 -5.24 -5.97 -24.07
N VAL A 26 -4.32 -5.27 -23.41
CA VAL A 26 -3.74 -4.03 -23.92
C VAL A 26 -2.25 -4.25 -24.20
N GLN A 27 -1.81 -3.81 -25.38
CA GLN A 27 -0.38 -3.72 -25.69
C GLN A 27 0.19 -2.43 -25.10
N TYR A 28 1.22 -2.58 -24.28
CA TYR A 28 1.93 -1.48 -23.64
C TYR A 28 3.43 -1.62 -23.89
N SER A 29 4.07 -0.55 -24.38
CA SER A 29 5.52 -0.52 -24.56
C SER A 29 6.19 0.21 -23.39
N HIS A 30 6.73 -0.57 -22.45
CA HIS A 30 7.49 -0.02 -21.34
C HIS A 30 8.85 0.49 -21.81
N LEU A 31 9.27 1.66 -21.34
CA LEU A 31 10.54 2.29 -21.72
C LEU A 31 11.76 1.40 -21.43
N LYS A 32 11.75 0.65 -20.33
CA LYS A 32 12.87 -0.22 -19.94
C LYS A 32 12.73 -1.66 -20.45
N SER A 33 11.49 -2.15 -20.57
CA SER A 33 11.20 -3.59 -20.73
C SER A 33 10.66 -3.97 -22.10
N GLY A 34 10.41 -2.98 -22.96
CA GLY A 34 9.88 -3.18 -24.30
C GLY A 34 8.37 -3.48 -24.31
N PRO A 35 7.84 -4.02 -25.43
CA PRO A 35 6.42 -4.32 -25.57
C PRO A 35 5.99 -5.45 -24.63
N GLN A 36 4.87 -5.23 -23.96
CA GLN A 36 4.22 -6.14 -23.02
C GLN A 36 2.73 -6.21 -23.34
N VAL A 37 2.10 -7.33 -22.99
CA VAL A 37 0.65 -7.49 -23.06
C VAL A 37 0.14 -7.62 -21.63
N VAL A 38 -0.81 -6.78 -21.27
CA VAL A 38 -1.46 -6.81 -19.96
C VAL A 38 -2.93 -7.15 -20.15
N ASP A 39 -3.40 -8.16 -19.41
CA ASP A 39 -4.82 -8.51 -19.38
C ASP A 39 -5.46 -7.91 -18.12
N PHE A 40 -6.47 -7.06 -18.31
CA PHE A 40 -7.22 -6.41 -17.23
C PHE A 40 -8.46 -7.21 -16.79
N LYS A 41 -8.68 -8.40 -17.37
CA LYS A 41 -9.80 -9.26 -17.02
C LYS A 41 -9.76 -9.65 -15.54
N ALA A 42 -10.90 -9.48 -14.85
CA ALA A 42 -11.07 -9.91 -13.48
C ALA A 42 -11.15 -11.45 -13.35
N PRO A 43 -10.80 -12.04 -12.19
CA PRO A 43 -10.28 -11.39 -10.98
C PRO A 43 -8.77 -11.11 -11.08
N TRP A 44 -8.31 -10.09 -10.36
CA TRP A 44 -6.89 -9.75 -10.28
C TRP A 44 -6.16 -10.61 -9.24
N ILE A 45 -4.83 -10.67 -9.34
CA ILE A 45 -4.01 -11.41 -8.39
C ILE A 45 -4.07 -10.70 -7.05
N ARG A 46 -4.34 -11.43 -5.95
CA ARG A 46 -4.39 -10.86 -4.60
C ARG A 46 -3.29 -11.45 -3.75
N MET A 47 -2.52 -10.59 -3.09
CA MET A 47 -1.42 -10.98 -2.20
C MET A 47 -1.39 -10.04 -1.01
N THR A 48 -0.95 -10.51 0.15
CA THR A 48 -0.58 -9.60 1.23
C THR A 48 0.73 -8.90 0.90
N MET A 49 0.98 -7.74 1.51
CA MET A 49 2.26 -7.04 1.35
C MET A 49 3.43 -7.95 1.71
N LYS A 50 3.35 -8.66 2.85
CA LYS A 50 4.40 -9.61 3.28
C LYS A 50 4.62 -10.75 2.29
N GLU A 51 3.55 -11.37 1.80
CA GLU A 51 3.64 -12.42 0.78
C GLU A 51 4.31 -11.92 -0.50
N SER A 52 3.97 -10.71 -0.94
CA SER A 52 4.56 -10.12 -2.15
C SER A 52 6.06 -9.86 -1.99
N ILE A 53 6.52 -9.41 -0.82
CA ILE A 53 7.95 -9.24 -0.51
C ILE A 53 8.65 -10.60 -0.49
N SER A 54 8.02 -11.63 0.08
CA SER A 54 8.59 -12.98 0.09
C SER A 54 8.73 -13.55 -1.33
N VAL A 55 7.69 -13.45 -2.15
CA VAL A 55 7.66 -14.01 -3.52
C VAL A 55 8.54 -13.24 -4.49
N TYR A 56 8.44 -11.91 -4.51
CA TYR A 56 9.13 -11.09 -5.50
C TYR A 56 10.45 -10.52 -4.98
N GLY A 57 10.52 -10.16 -3.70
CA GLY A 57 11.72 -9.64 -3.04
C GLY A 57 12.66 -10.72 -2.51
N GLY A 58 12.18 -11.96 -2.33
CA GLY A 58 12.97 -13.06 -1.77
C GLY A 58 13.28 -12.89 -0.29
N VAL A 59 12.51 -12.06 0.42
CA VAL A 59 12.71 -11.73 1.83
C VAL A 59 11.43 -12.04 2.60
N ASP A 60 11.51 -13.00 3.52
CA ASP A 60 10.44 -13.24 4.49
C ASP A 60 10.63 -12.32 5.69
N VAL A 61 9.84 -11.26 5.78
CA VAL A 61 9.99 -10.23 6.83
C VAL A 61 9.73 -10.78 8.24
N ASP A 62 8.93 -11.84 8.37
CA ASP A 62 8.59 -12.41 9.67
C ASP A 62 9.72 -13.29 10.25
N LEU A 63 10.67 -13.69 9.40
CA LEU A 63 11.89 -14.41 9.81
C LEU A 63 13.06 -13.48 10.18
N HIS A 64 12.89 -12.16 10.06
CA HIS A 64 13.95 -11.18 10.27
C HIS A 64 13.58 -10.17 11.37
N ALA A 65 14.56 -9.88 12.22
CA ALA A 65 14.48 -8.76 13.16
C ALA A 65 14.68 -7.42 12.44
N ASP A 66 14.22 -6.33 13.05
CA ASP A 66 14.22 -5.02 12.38
C ASP A 66 15.62 -4.52 11.99
N HIS A 67 16.66 -4.90 12.72
CA HIS A 67 18.05 -4.56 12.36
C HIS A 67 18.52 -5.31 11.11
N GLU A 68 18.01 -6.52 10.86
CA GLU A 68 18.29 -7.29 9.66
C GLU A 68 17.53 -6.73 8.46
N LEU A 69 16.27 -6.32 8.65
CA LEU A 69 15.49 -5.63 7.60
C LEU A 69 16.18 -4.33 7.15
N ARG A 70 16.71 -3.54 8.08
CA ARG A 70 17.51 -2.34 7.75
C ARG A 70 18.75 -2.67 6.93
N LYS A 71 19.46 -3.75 7.29
CA LYS A 71 20.63 -4.20 6.56
C LYS A 71 20.27 -4.69 5.15
N ILE A 72 19.11 -5.33 4.98
CA ILE A 72 18.60 -5.72 3.66
C ILE A 72 18.33 -4.46 2.81
N LEU A 73 17.67 -3.44 3.38
CA LEU A 73 17.46 -2.16 2.69
C LEU A 73 18.80 -1.50 2.30
N GLU A 74 19.75 -1.45 3.22
CA GLU A 74 21.09 -0.90 2.97
C GLU A 74 21.83 -1.62 1.83
N THR A 75 21.71 -2.94 1.75
CA THR A 75 22.50 -3.76 0.80
C THR A 75 21.82 -3.98 -0.54
N GLN A 76 20.48 -3.94 -0.60
CA GLN A 76 19.71 -4.28 -1.81
C GLN A 76 19.03 -3.09 -2.47
N THR A 77 18.97 -1.92 -1.81
CA THR A 77 18.30 -0.72 -2.34
C THR A 77 19.27 0.45 -2.47
N SER A 78 18.83 1.53 -3.10
CA SER A 78 19.58 2.80 -3.18
C SER A 78 19.04 3.86 -2.21
N LEU A 79 18.24 3.46 -1.23
CA LEU A 79 17.65 4.39 -0.28
C LEU A 79 18.72 5.01 0.63
N PRO A 80 18.68 6.33 0.87
CA PRO A 80 19.53 6.97 1.87
C PRO A 80 19.31 6.37 3.27
N GLU A 81 20.38 6.19 4.04
CA GLU A 81 20.32 5.61 5.40
C GLU A 81 19.29 6.29 6.31
N LYS A 82 19.18 7.62 6.21
CA LYS A 82 18.21 8.43 6.95
C LYS A 82 16.74 7.98 6.75
N THR A 83 16.43 7.28 5.66
CA THR A 83 15.08 6.83 5.31
C THR A 83 14.64 5.64 6.17
N TYR A 84 15.56 4.74 6.56
CA TYR A 84 15.21 3.50 7.26
C TYR A 84 15.82 3.37 8.67
N VAL A 85 16.82 4.18 9.02
CA VAL A 85 17.52 4.07 10.31
C VAL A 85 16.59 4.24 11.52
N HIS A 86 15.59 5.11 11.42
CA HIS A 86 14.59 5.36 12.48
C HIS A 86 13.19 4.87 12.12
N ALA A 87 13.05 4.15 11.00
CA ALA A 87 11.78 3.59 10.58
C ALA A 87 11.32 2.51 11.58
N SER A 88 10.03 2.53 11.90
CA SER A 88 9.30 1.46 12.58
C SER A 88 9.28 0.19 11.71
N ARG A 89 8.90 -0.95 12.30
CA ARG A 89 8.82 -2.21 11.56
C ARG A 89 7.87 -2.13 10.37
N GLY A 90 6.69 -1.54 10.53
CA GLY A 90 5.76 -1.33 9.42
C GLY A 90 6.32 -0.45 8.30
N GLU A 91 7.00 0.65 8.66
CA GLU A 91 7.67 1.51 7.67
C GLU A 91 8.80 0.76 6.94
N LEU A 92 9.57 -0.10 7.62
CA LEU A 92 10.59 -0.94 6.97
C LEU A 92 9.97 -1.94 5.98
N ILE A 93 8.84 -2.57 6.34
CA ILE A 93 8.13 -3.50 5.46
C ILE A 93 7.61 -2.76 4.22
N ALA A 94 7.05 -1.56 4.38
CA ALA A 94 6.60 -0.74 3.27
C ALA A 94 7.76 -0.34 2.34
N LEU A 95 8.90 0.10 2.88
CA LEU A 95 10.09 0.43 2.09
C LEU A 95 10.63 -0.78 1.31
N LEU A 96 10.62 -1.97 1.91
CA LEU A 96 11.01 -3.21 1.23
C LEU A 96 10.05 -3.55 0.09
N PHE A 97 8.75 -3.36 0.29
CA PHE A 97 7.76 -3.53 -0.76
C PHE A 97 8.01 -2.58 -1.93
N ASP A 98 8.16 -1.28 -1.65
CA ASP A 98 8.35 -0.25 -2.67
C ASP A 98 9.58 -0.54 -3.55
N GLU A 99 10.71 -0.86 -2.92
CA GLU A 99 11.99 -1.04 -3.63
C GLU A 99 12.14 -2.43 -4.28
N LEU A 100 11.61 -3.48 -3.65
CA LEU A 100 11.88 -4.86 -4.09
C LEU A 100 10.74 -5.47 -4.90
N VAL A 101 9.52 -4.94 -4.81
CA VAL A 101 8.31 -5.58 -5.35
C VAL A 101 7.65 -4.76 -6.46
N CYS A 102 7.42 -3.46 -6.27
CA CYS A 102 6.58 -2.64 -7.16
C CYS A 102 6.91 -2.84 -8.65
N ASP A 103 8.17 -2.67 -9.07
CA ASP A 103 8.59 -2.80 -10.47
C ASP A 103 8.35 -4.19 -11.10
N LYS A 104 8.10 -5.23 -10.29
CA LYS A 104 7.83 -6.61 -10.73
C LYS A 104 6.34 -6.90 -10.91
N LEU A 105 5.45 -6.03 -10.44
CA LEU A 105 4.00 -6.19 -10.54
C LEU A 105 3.50 -5.75 -11.93
N ILE A 106 3.74 -6.60 -12.94
CA ILE A 106 3.39 -6.30 -14.34
C ILE A 106 1.90 -6.48 -14.62
N ALA A 107 1.34 -7.63 -14.23
CA ALA A 107 -0.11 -7.85 -14.30
C ALA A 107 -0.83 -7.04 -13.22
N PRO A 108 -2.16 -6.88 -13.29
CA PRO A 108 -2.93 -6.26 -12.21
C PRO A 108 -2.87 -7.10 -10.93
N HIS A 109 -2.40 -6.49 -9.84
CA HIS A 109 -2.35 -7.07 -8.49
C HIS A 109 -3.09 -6.18 -7.51
N HIS A 110 -3.81 -6.77 -6.56
CA HIS A 110 -4.18 -6.14 -5.31
C HIS A 110 -3.20 -6.59 -4.22
N ILE A 111 -2.46 -5.63 -3.68
CA ILE A 111 -1.62 -5.82 -2.51
C ILE A 111 -2.44 -5.42 -1.30
N THR A 112 -2.54 -6.29 -0.32
CA THR A 112 -3.45 -6.17 0.83
C THR A 112 -2.68 -6.21 2.15
N ASP A 113 -3.38 -5.92 3.25
CA ASP A 113 -2.90 -6.10 4.62
C ASP A 113 -1.61 -5.30 4.89
N HIS A 114 -1.74 -3.98 4.70
CA HIS A 114 -0.64 -3.04 4.93
C HIS A 114 -0.37 -2.88 6.43
N PRO A 115 0.87 -2.57 6.84
CA PRO A 115 1.16 -2.25 8.23
C PRO A 115 0.42 -0.99 8.71
N LEU A 116 -0.03 -1.00 9.97
CA LEU A 116 -0.76 0.10 10.61
C LEU A 116 0.01 1.42 10.55
N GLU A 117 1.34 1.37 10.70
CA GLU A 117 2.16 2.59 10.74
C GLU A 117 2.19 3.34 9.39
N THR A 118 1.76 2.70 8.30
CA THR A 118 1.77 3.30 6.95
C THR A 118 0.63 4.27 6.69
N THR A 119 -0.43 4.26 7.49
CA THR A 119 -1.61 5.10 7.25
C THR A 119 -2.47 5.30 8.51
N PRO A 120 -2.78 6.55 8.88
CA PRO A 120 -3.54 6.83 10.10
C PRO A 120 -5.06 6.74 9.91
N LEU A 121 -5.55 6.51 8.70
CA LEU A 121 -6.99 6.61 8.35
C LEU A 121 -7.67 5.24 8.18
N CYS A 122 -6.91 4.14 8.26
CA CYS A 122 -7.42 2.81 7.95
C CYS A 122 -7.85 2.07 9.23
N LYS A 123 -8.94 1.30 9.14
CA LYS A 123 -9.31 0.33 10.18
C LYS A 123 -8.26 -0.76 10.30
N THR A 124 -8.03 -1.20 11.54
CA THR A 124 -7.27 -2.41 11.84
C THR A 124 -7.93 -3.65 11.23
N LEU A 125 -7.12 -4.66 10.97
CA LEU A 125 -7.55 -5.90 10.33
C LEU A 125 -8.54 -6.66 11.23
N ARG A 126 -9.70 -7.04 10.69
CA ARG A 126 -10.74 -7.76 11.45
C ARG A 126 -10.34 -9.15 11.92
N SER A 127 -9.31 -9.75 11.33
CA SER A 127 -8.80 -11.07 11.74
C SER A 127 -8.14 -11.04 13.12
N GLY A 128 -7.87 -9.86 13.67
CA GLY A 128 -7.33 -9.65 15.02
C GLY A 128 -5.86 -9.28 15.07
N ASP A 129 -5.17 -9.18 13.92
CA ASP A 129 -3.82 -8.60 13.88
C ASP A 129 -3.90 -7.07 13.89
N GLU A 130 -3.68 -6.48 15.06
CA GLU A 130 -3.71 -5.02 15.25
C GLU A 130 -2.52 -4.30 14.59
N THR A 131 -1.50 -5.04 14.12
CA THR A 131 -0.35 -4.45 13.40
C THR A 131 -0.65 -4.19 11.93
N LEU A 132 -1.79 -4.67 11.42
CA LEU A 132 -2.18 -4.57 10.02
C LEU A 132 -3.51 -3.82 9.88
N VAL A 133 -3.74 -3.25 8.70
CA VAL A 133 -4.97 -2.52 8.35
C VAL A 133 -5.69 -3.10 7.15
N GLU A 134 -7.01 -2.90 7.10
CA GLU A 134 -7.87 -3.25 5.97
C GLU A 134 -7.67 -2.30 4.78
N ARG A 135 -6.46 -2.25 4.24
CA ARG A 135 -6.07 -1.45 3.07
C ARG A 135 -5.62 -2.36 1.94
N PHE A 136 -5.99 -1.98 0.73
CA PHE A 136 -5.37 -2.51 -0.47
C PHE A 136 -4.93 -1.42 -1.42
N GLU A 137 -3.89 -1.75 -2.17
CA GLU A 137 -3.43 -0.97 -3.30
C GLU A 137 -3.43 -1.85 -4.54
N SER A 138 -3.86 -1.27 -5.64
CA SER A 138 -3.84 -1.93 -6.95
C SER A 138 -2.59 -1.50 -7.70
N PHE A 139 -1.81 -2.46 -8.17
CA PHE A 139 -0.63 -2.21 -8.99
C PHE A 139 -0.77 -2.85 -10.36
N CYS A 140 -0.27 -2.18 -11.38
CA CYS A 140 -0.13 -2.72 -12.73
C CYS A 140 1.04 -2.03 -13.43
N LEU A 141 1.80 -2.76 -14.24
CA LEU A 141 3.00 -2.22 -14.90
C LEU A 141 3.98 -1.53 -13.94
N GLY A 142 4.06 -2.02 -12.71
CA GLY A 142 4.86 -1.44 -11.63
C GLY A 142 4.45 -0.04 -11.18
N LYS A 143 3.19 0.34 -11.41
CA LYS A 143 2.61 1.59 -10.94
C LYS A 143 1.34 1.34 -10.14
N GLU A 144 1.17 2.15 -9.10
CA GLU A 144 -0.05 2.20 -8.33
C GLU A 144 -1.19 2.76 -9.21
N LEU A 145 -2.32 2.09 -9.22
CA LEU A 145 -3.55 2.48 -9.92
C LEU A 145 -4.64 2.99 -8.97
N CYS A 146 -4.66 2.48 -7.74
CA CYS A 146 -5.71 2.76 -6.78
C CYS A 146 -5.23 2.40 -5.38
N ASN A 147 -5.55 3.26 -4.41
CA ASN A 147 -5.46 2.98 -2.99
C ASN A 147 -6.87 3.05 -2.39
N ALA A 148 -7.25 2.04 -1.62
CA ALA A 148 -8.54 2.01 -0.95
C ALA A 148 -8.49 1.18 0.32
N TYR A 149 -9.34 1.53 1.27
CA TYR A 149 -9.32 0.93 2.59
C TYR A 149 -10.71 0.92 3.23
N SER A 150 -10.86 0.14 4.30
CA SER A 150 -11.98 0.32 5.21
C SER A 150 -11.69 1.52 6.10
N GLU A 151 -12.49 2.57 5.98
CA GLU A 151 -12.35 3.83 6.72
C GLU A 151 -12.40 3.64 8.24
N LEU A 152 -11.43 4.20 8.95
CA LEU A 152 -11.44 4.29 10.41
C LEU A 152 -12.57 5.23 10.86
N ASN A 153 -13.51 4.67 11.62
CA ASN A 153 -14.67 5.40 12.12
C ASN A 153 -14.75 5.45 13.66
N ASP A 154 -13.68 5.07 14.36
CA ASP A 154 -13.56 5.30 15.80
C ASP A 154 -12.85 6.65 16.02
N PRO A 155 -13.54 7.69 16.53
CA PRO A 155 -12.95 9.01 16.70
C PRO A 155 -11.83 9.05 17.73
N LEU A 156 -11.86 8.19 18.76
CA LEU A 156 -10.82 8.13 19.77
C LEU A 156 -9.55 7.51 19.21
N GLN A 157 -9.70 6.44 18.42
CA GLN A 157 -8.58 5.83 17.72
C GLN A 157 -8.01 6.77 16.64
N GLN A 158 -8.88 7.42 15.86
CA GLN A 158 -8.48 8.37 14.83
C GLN A 158 -7.67 9.52 15.43
N ARG A 159 -8.13 10.12 16.55
CA ARG A 159 -7.40 11.18 17.23
C ARG A 159 -6.00 10.73 17.65
N LYS A 160 -5.86 9.54 18.25
CA LYS A 160 -4.56 9.01 18.68
C LYS A 160 -3.57 8.89 17.51
N LEU A 161 -4.02 8.36 16.36
CA LEU A 161 -3.18 8.21 15.18
C LEU A 161 -2.79 9.56 14.58
N LEU A 162 -3.71 10.53 14.52
CA LEU A 162 -3.42 11.88 14.03
C LEU A 162 -2.47 12.64 14.97
N GLU A 163 -2.61 12.48 16.29
CA GLU A 163 -1.66 13.05 17.26
C GLU A 163 -0.25 12.48 17.10
N GLU A 164 -0.13 11.18 16.84
CA GLU A 164 1.16 10.56 16.53
C GLU A 164 1.76 11.09 15.23
N GLN A 165 0.94 11.19 14.17
CA GLN A 165 1.35 11.75 12.88
C GLN A 165 1.83 13.21 13.04
N MET A 166 1.13 14.01 13.84
CA MET A 166 1.51 15.40 14.14
C MET A 166 2.85 15.47 14.91
N ARG A 167 3.09 14.54 15.86
CA ARG A 167 4.40 14.44 16.54
C ARG A 167 5.51 14.09 15.55
N LYS A 168 5.28 13.14 14.64
CA LYS A 168 6.24 12.80 13.58
C LYS A 168 6.51 14.01 12.66
N LYS A 169 5.48 14.79 12.30
CA LYS A 169 5.63 16.04 11.53
C LYS A 169 6.47 17.09 12.26
N ALA A 170 6.31 17.22 13.58
CA ALA A 170 7.11 18.15 14.37
C ALA A 170 8.61 17.78 14.40
N LEU A 171 8.92 16.48 14.36
CA LEU A 171 10.29 15.97 14.26
C LEU A 171 10.87 16.10 12.84
N ASN A 172 10.03 16.02 11.82
CA ASN A 172 10.42 16.17 10.42
C ASN A 172 9.45 17.11 9.69
N PRO A 173 9.68 18.44 9.74
CA PRO A 173 8.76 19.43 9.17
C PRO A 173 8.52 19.28 7.66
N ASP A 174 9.50 18.75 6.93
CA ASP A 174 9.43 18.51 5.49
C ASP A 174 8.72 17.20 5.10
N SER A 175 8.23 16.44 6.09
CA SER A 175 7.45 15.22 5.85
C SER A 175 6.06 15.50 5.27
N GLU A 176 5.52 14.51 4.55
CA GLU A 176 4.17 14.52 3.99
C GLU A 176 3.06 14.35 5.03
N TYR A 177 3.40 14.29 6.32
CA TYR A 177 2.45 14.18 7.41
C TYR A 177 1.53 15.41 7.48
N HIS A 178 0.27 15.22 7.88
CA HIS A 178 -0.73 16.29 7.93
C HIS A 178 -0.94 16.81 9.37
N PRO A 179 -1.34 18.09 9.54
CA PRO A 179 -1.84 18.57 10.83
C PRO A 179 -3.17 17.90 11.18
N ILE A 180 -3.54 17.92 12.46
CA ILE A 180 -4.84 17.43 12.91
C ILE A 180 -5.94 18.36 12.37
N ASP A 181 -6.96 17.77 11.77
CA ASP A 181 -8.21 18.44 11.40
C ASP A 181 -9.25 18.17 12.50
N GLU A 182 -9.52 19.20 13.31
CA GLU A 182 -10.48 19.10 14.40
C GLU A 182 -11.93 19.03 13.89
N GLU A 183 -12.25 19.66 12.76
CA GLU A 183 -13.60 19.58 12.16
C GLU A 183 -13.89 18.17 11.64
N PHE A 184 -12.89 17.52 11.05
CA PHE A 184 -12.97 16.10 10.66
C PHE A 184 -13.24 15.21 11.87
N LEU A 185 -12.52 15.39 12.98
CA LEU A 185 -12.72 14.60 14.20
C LEU A 185 -14.10 14.84 14.83
N GLU A 186 -14.57 16.08 14.85
CA GLU A 186 -15.92 16.42 15.32
C GLU A 186 -17.01 15.75 14.47
N ALA A 187 -16.87 15.76 13.14
CA ALA A 187 -17.78 15.08 12.24
C ALA A 187 -17.81 13.56 12.51
N LEU A 188 -16.65 12.96 12.72
CA LEU A 188 -16.49 11.53 13.03
C LEU A 188 -17.19 11.14 14.35
N CYS A 189 -17.24 12.06 15.32
CA CYS A 189 -17.96 11.86 16.59
C CYS A 189 -19.50 11.84 16.43
N GLN A 190 -20.03 12.40 15.34
CA GLN A 190 -21.48 12.38 15.06
C GLN A 190 -21.96 11.06 14.43
N GLY A 191 -21.03 10.19 14.01
CA GLY A 191 -21.30 8.88 13.43
C GLY A 191 -21.04 8.81 11.92
N MET A 192 -20.09 7.95 11.55
CA MET A 192 -19.68 7.62 10.17
C MET A 192 -19.79 6.12 9.89
#